data_AF-A0A947G7G2-F1
#
_entry.id   AF-A0A947G7G2-F1
#
_cell.length_a   1.000
_cell.length_b   1.000
_cell.length_c   1.000
_cell.angle_alpha   90.00
_cell.angle_beta   90.00
_cell.angle_gamma   90.00
#
_symmetry.space_group_name_H-M   'P 1'
#
loop_
_entity.id
_entity.type
_entity.pdbx_description
1 polymer ?
#
loop_
_entity_poly.entity_id
_entity_poly.type
_entity_poly.pdbx_seq_one_letter_code
_entity_poly.pdbx_strand_id
1 'polypeptide(L)'
;VDSCLEVIDSSYWQEVEAKISSGQIEFSSGAARECLELLTSEACQARDTPLQEALDQACLDGFAGAGETGEVCIVNEECASGVCIFAPGQGDDVCDLGQCAELATTDQDCAGAPCSVGLYCDGLDTTCQPLVAVGGECAQLDACVPGAVCDAGVCARQGDPDGACNAELGFRACRRFDYWCDPSDSLCKQRVAAGGSCDVDIDECNLDSVCIDSECRLLPGPGEGCDPGVGCAGDSLCEDGLCLEVTESACSE
;
A
#
# COMPACT_ATOMS: atom_id res chain seq x y z
N VAL A 1 15.01 -13.02 -2.60
CA VAL A 1 15.08 -11.84 -1.73
C VAL A 1 13.70 -11.73 -1.13
N ASP A 2 13.56 -11.80 0.20
CA ASP A 2 12.25 -11.73 0.86
C ASP A 2 11.54 -10.46 0.41
N SER A 3 10.43 -10.63 -0.32
CA SER A 3 9.65 -9.55 -0.94
C SER A 3 8.89 -8.68 0.07
N CYS A 4 9.15 -8.85 1.36
CA CYS A 4 8.42 -8.20 2.44
C CYS A 4 8.99 -6.82 2.77
N LEU A 5 10.25 -6.61 2.38
CA LEU A 5 10.91 -5.32 2.35
C LEU A 5 11.09 -4.98 0.88
N GLU A 6 9.99 -4.76 0.16
CA GLU A 6 10.13 -3.90 -1.02
C GLU A 6 10.74 -2.59 -0.56
N VAL A 7 11.75 -2.17 -1.31
CA VAL A 7 12.67 -1.11 -0.97
C VAL A 7 11.85 0.17 -0.82
N ILE A 8 11.56 0.55 0.42
CA ILE A 8 11.21 1.93 0.76
C ILE A 8 12.23 2.80 0.03
N ASP A 9 11.74 3.77 -0.74
CA ASP A 9 12.57 4.58 -1.62
C ASP A 9 13.82 5.05 -0.88
N SER A 10 14.98 4.79 -1.46
CA SER A 10 16.27 5.22 -0.92
C SER A 10 16.34 6.73 -0.66
N SER A 11 15.52 7.53 -1.35
CA SER A 11 15.38 8.96 -1.13
C SER A 11 14.70 9.27 0.22
N TYR A 12 13.58 8.60 0.52
CA TYR A 12 12.85 8.71 1.78
C TYR A 12 13.74 8.43 2.99
N TRP A 13 14.52 7.34 2.94
CA TRP A 13 15.40 6.99 4.05
C TRP A 13 16.54 7.99 4.27
N GLN A 14 17.09 8.58 3.19
CA GLN A 14 18.11 9.62 3.32
C GLN A 14 17.56 10.85 4.05
N GLU A 15 16.29 11.19 3.80
CA GLU A 15 15.62 12.27 4.50
C GLU A 15 15.41 11.94 5.98
N VAL A 16 14.84 10.77 6.32
CA VAL A 16 14.67 10.35 7.71
C VAL A 16 16.01 10.35 8.47
N GLU A 17 17.09 9.83 7.88
CA GLU A 17 18.43 9.86 8.49
C GLU A 17 18.95 11.29 8.72
N ALA A 18 18.69 12.21 7.79
CA ALA A 18 19.06 13.61 7.94
C ALA A 18 18.29 14.29 9.09
N LYS A 19 17.00 13.99 9.24
CA LYS A 19 16.14 14.51 10.32
C LYS A 19 16.49 13.92 11.70
N ILE A 20 16.88 12.65 11.76
CA ILE A 20 17.45 12.05 12.97
C ILE A 20 18.75 12.76 13.35
N SER A 21 19.62 13.01 12.37
CA SER A 21 20.90 13.68 12.58
C SER A 21 20.76 15.14 13.01
N SER A 22 19.70 15.83 12.56
CA SER A 22 19.37 17.20 12.97
C SER A 22 18.64 17.28 14.32
N GLY A 23 18.18 16.16 14.87
CA GLY A 23 17.42 16.07 16.11
C GLY A 23 15.94 16.39 15.99
N GLN A 24 15.39 16.38 14.76
CA GLN A 24 13.96 16.56 14.51
C GLN A 24 13.17 15.26 14.72
N ILE A 25 13.84 14.12 14.62
CA ILE A 25 13.29 12.79 14.89
C ILE A 25 14.18 12.11 15.94
N GLU A 26 13.58 11.62 17.02
CA GLU A 26 14.26 10.75 17.97
C GLU A 26 14.10 9.28 17.54
N PHE A 27 15.22 8.58 17.35
CA PHE A 27 15.21 7.17 16.98
C PHE A 27 15.34 6.25 18.20
N SER A 28 14.34 5.42 18.43
CA SER A 28 14.32 4.40 19.48
C SER A 28 14.83 3.06 18.94
N SER A 29 16.13 2.80 19.08
CA SER A 29 16.72 1.51 18.68
C SER A 29 16.15 0.28 19.43
N GLY A 30 15.46 0.50 20.57
CA GLY A 30 14.74 -0.53 21.29
C GLY A 30 13.46 -0.93 20.57
N ALA A 31 12.58 0.04 20.33
CA ALA A 31 11.31 -0.17 19.62
C ALA A 31 11.54 -0.61 18.17
N ALA A 32 12.51 -0.02 17.46
CA ALA A 32 12.87 -0.46 16.12
C ALA A 32 13.31 -1.93 16.08
N ARG A 33 14.00 -2.43 17.12
CA ARG A 33 14.36 -3.85 17.21
C ARG A 33 13.14 -4.71 17.45
N GLU A 34 12.21 -4.29 18.30
CA GLU A 34 10.95 -5.00 18.55
C GLU A 34 10.09 -5.08 17.29
N CYS A 35 9.95 -3.98 16.54
CA CYS A 35 9.37 -3.96 15.20
C CYS A 35 10.04 -4.98 14.27
N LEU A 36 11.38 -4.97 14.17
CA LEU A 36 12.09 -5.92 13.32
C LEU A 36 11.93 -7.38 13.79
N GLU A 37 11.87 -7.63 15.09
CA GLU A 37 11.61 -8.95 15.66
C GLU A 37 10.19 -9.42 15.31
N LEU A 38 9.18 -8.55 15.36
CA LEU A 38 7.81 -8.83 14.90
C LEU A 38 7.79 -9.10 13.38
N LEU A 39 8.49 -8.29 12.58
CA LEU A 39 8.60 -8.49 11.14
C LEU A 39 9.27 -9.81 10.76
N THR A 40 10.28 -10.24 11.51
CA THR A 40 11.11 -11.41 11.19
C THR A 40 10.61 -12.71 11.82
N SER A 41 9.87 -12.63 12.93
CA SER A 41 9.26 -13.79 13.57
C SER A 41 8.02 -14.29 12.81
N GLU A 42 7.43 -13.43 12.00
CA GLU A 42 6.28 -13.75 11.18
C GLU A 42 6.71 -14.04 9.74
N ALA A 43 6.24 -15.16 9.19
CA ALA A 43 6.19 -15.26 7.74
C ALA A 43 5.26 -14.13 7.29
N CYS A 44 5.68 -13.31 6.32
CA CYS A 44 4.98 -12.10 5.85
C CYS A 44 3.54 -12.31 5.34
N GLN A 45 3.01 -13.50 5.54
CA GLN A 45 1.78 -14.10 5.03
C GLN A 45 0.64 -14.05 6.05
N ALA A 46 0.90 -13.91 7.35
CA ALA A 46 -0.11 -13.97 8.40
C ALA A 46 -0.29 -12.64 9.16
N ARG A 47 -0.53 -11.55 8.43
CA ARG A 47 -0.91 -10.26 9.04
C ARG A 47 -2.38 -10.29 9.49
N ASP A 48 -2.67 -11.04 10.55
CA ASP A 48 -3.95 -10.91 11.24
C ASP A 48 -4.05 -9.53 11.91
N THR A 49 -5.27 -9.01 12.02
CA THR A 49 -5.58 -7.64 12.48
C THR A 49 -4.84 -7.23 13.77
N PRO A 50 -4.85 -8.04 14.85
CA PRO A 50 -4.21 -7.64 16.10
C PRO A 50 -2.68 -7.58 16.02
N LEU A 51 -2.08 -8.42 15.17
CA LEU A 51 -0.64 -8.46 14.97
C LEU A 51 -0.18 -7.31 14.08
N GLN A 52 -0.98 -6.96 13.07
CA GLN A 52 -0.73 -5.79 12.22
C GLN A 52 -0.76 -4.50 13.06
N GLU A 53 -1.76 -4.32 13.92
CA GLU A 53 -1.82 -3.18 14.84
C GLU A 53 -0.60 -3.13 15.79
N ALA A 54 -0.20 -4.28 16.34
CA ALA A 54 0.98 -4.36 17.21
C ALA A 54 2.28 -4.06 16.46
N LEU A 55 2.39 -4.54 15.22
CA LEU A 55 3.52 -4.29 14.34
C LEU A 55 3.58 -2.80 13.97
N ASP A 56 2.47 -2.23 13.50
CA ASP A 56 2.39 -0.82 13.12
C ASP A 56 2.75 0.07 14.32
N GLN A 57 2.20 -0.22 15.50
CA GLN A 57 2.56 0.52 16.70
C GLN A 57 4.03 0.34 17.08
N ALA A 58 4.57 -0.88 17.09
CA ALA A 58 5.97 -1.12 17.44
C ALA A 58 6.95 -0.45 16.45
N CYS A 59 6.58 -0.39 15.18
CA CYS A 59 7.39 0.26 14.15
C CYS A 59 7.28 1.78 14.23
N LEU A 60 6.08 2.33 14.48
CA LEU A 60 5.87 3.75 14.76
C LEU A 60 6.64 4.19 16.00
N ASP A 61 6.62 3.40 17.07
CA ASP A 61 7.37 3.68 18.31
C ASP A 61 8.91 3.71 18.11
N GLY A 62 9.39 3.21 16.96
CA GLY A 62 10.78 3.33 16.53
C GLY A 62 11.22 4.78 16.26
N PHE A 63 10.27 5.67 15.95
CA PHE A 63 10.50 7.06 15.61
C PHE A 63 9.58 7.96 16.43
N ALA A 64 10.14 8.94 17.13
CA ALA A 64 9.35 9.95 17.81
C ALA A 64 9.68 11.33 17.21
N GLY A 65 8.73 11.88 16.46
CA GLY A 65 8.82 13.23 15.93
C GLY A 65 8.72 14.27 17.05
N ALA A 66 9.45 15.37 16.88
CA ALA A 66 9.36 16.52 17.80
C ALA A 66 8.32 17.56 17.35
N GLY A 67 7.80 17.45 16.13
CA GLY A 67 6.93 18.43 15.50
C GLY A 67 5.57 18.54 16.16
N GLU A 68 5.21 19.73 16.64
CA GLU A 68 3.88 20.02 17.17
C GLU A 68 2.86 20.22 16.04
N THR A 69 1.55 20.08 16.35
CA THR A 69 0.48 20.36 15.37
C THR A 69 0.63 21.75 14.75
N GLY A 70 0.63 21.80 13.42
CA GLY A 70 0.79 23.01 12.59
C GLY A 70 2.23 23.32 12.19
N GLU A 71 3.24 22.63 12.75
CA GLU A 71 4.61 22.77 12.31
C GLU A 71 4.83 22.11 10.94
N VAL A 72 5.80 22.65 10.18
CA VAL A 72 6.12 22.12 8.86
C VAL A 72 6.80 20.77 8.98
N CYS A 73 6.38 19.82 8.16
CA CYS A 73 6.96 18.49 8.06
C CYS A 73 7.11 18.09 6.59
N ILE A 74 7.99 17.12 6.34
CA ILE A 74 8.18 16.50 5.02
C ILE A 74 7.80 15.01 5.10
N VAL A 75 8.07 14.38 6.24
CA VAL A 75 7.66 12.99 6.51
C VAL A 75 6.85 12.90 7.80
N ASN A 76 6.02 11.85 7.90
CA ASN A 76 5.13 11.60 9.05
C ASN A 76 5.88 11.55 10.38
N GLU A 77 7.08 10.99 10.37
CA GLU A 77 7.93 10.76 11.54
C GLU A 77 8.51 12.05 12.13
N GLU A 78 8.43 13.19 11.43
CA GLU A 78 8.78 14.49 12.01
C GLU A 78 7.74 14.96 13.05
N CYS A 79 6.50 14.47 12.95
CA CYS A 79 5.39 14.92 13.76
C CYS A 79 5.23 14.07 15.02
N ALA A 80 5.01 14.72 16.17
CA ALA A 80 4.73 14.04 17.43
C ALA A 80 3.43 13.22 17.37
N SER A 81 2.49 13.61 16.50
CA SER A 81 1.26 12.88 16.19
C SER A 81 1.46 11.71 15.23
N GLY A 82 2.64 11.61 14.58
CA GLY A 82 2.94 10.61 13.56
C GLY A 82 2.30 10.88 12.20
N VAL A 83 1.76 12.08 11.95
CA VAL A 83 1.10 12.42 10.69
C VAL A 83 1.51 13.79 10.17
N CYS A 84 2.00 13.79 8.94
CA CYS A 84 2.29 14.97 8.13
C CYS A 84 1.24 15.10 7.01
N ILE A 85 0.50 16.20 7.01
CA ILE A 85 -0.60 16.42 6.07
C ILE A 85 -0.20 17.41 5.00
N PHE A 86 -0.38 17.00 3.74
CA PHE A 86 -0.20 17.84 2.57
C PHE A 86 -1.55 18.45 2.17
N ALA A 87 -1.54 19.71 1.73
CA ALA A 87 -2.77 20.33 1.28
C ALA A 87 -3.32 19.61 0.03
N PRO A 88 -4.65 19.59 -0.19
CA PRO A 88 -5.23 18.97 -1.38
C PRO A 88 -4.62 19.53 -2.67
N GLY A 89 -4.09 18.65 -3.52
CA GLY A 89 -3.40 19.03 -4.76
C GLY A 89 -1.93 19.44 -4.60
N GLN A 90 -1.33 19.16 -3.44
CA GLN A 90 0.08 19.35 -3.11
C GLN A 90 0.73 18.05 -2.60
N GLY A 91 0.24 16.88 -3.02
CA GLY A 91 0.54 15.60 -2.36
C GLY A 91 1.46 14.66 -3.13
N ASP A 92 1.78 14.96 -4.39
CA ASP A 92 2.44 14.00 -5.27
C ASP A 92 3.89 14.41 -5.61
N ASP A 93 4.28 15.66 -5.35
CA ASP A 93 5.63 16.15 -5.58
C ASP A 93 6.45 16.15 -4.27
N VAL A 94 7.68 15.63 -4.34
CA VAL A 94 8.70 15.61 -3.26
C VAL A 94 9.00 17.03 -2.69
N CYS A 95 8.52 18.07 -3.35
CA CYS A 95 8.78 19.47 -3.00
C CYS A 95 7.70 20.12 -2.14
N ASP A 96 6.54 19.47 -1.96
CA ASP A 96 5.48 20.03 -1.14
C ASP A 96 5.78 19.85 0.35
N LEU A 97 5.57 20.92 1.11
CA LEU A 97 5.74 20.93 2.56
C LEU A 97 4.40 20.68 3.22
N GLY A 98 4.33 19.65 4.06
CA GLY A 98 3.16 19.34 4.86
C GLY A 98 3.12 20.10 6.18
N GLN A 99 2.06 19.85 6.96
CA GLN A 99 1.92 20.29 8.33
C GLN A 99 1.59 19.12 9.26
N CYS A 100 2.22 19.09 10.42
CA CYS A 100 1.91 18.13 11.45
C CYS A 100 0.47 18.31 11.92
N ALA A 101 -0.26 17.21 12.07
CA ALA A 101 -1.65 17.26 12.53
C ALA A 101 -1.99 16.04 13.37
N GLU A 102 -2.95 16.20 14.26
CA GLU A 102 -3.52 15.08 15.00
C GLU A 102 -4.35 14.17 14.08
N LEU A 103 -4.33 12.87 14.36
CA LEU A 103 -5.25 11.92 13.74
C LEU A 103 -6.69 12.27 14.12
N ALA A 104 -7.59 12.19 13.15
CA ALA A 104 -9.02 12.35 13.42
C ALA A 104 -9.53 11.11 14.17
N THR A 105 -10.28 11.33 15.25
CA THR A 105 -10.92 10.30 16.05
C THR A 105 -12.38 10.11 15.62
N THR A 106 -13.08 9.15 16.22
CA THR A 106 -14.47 8.81 15.86
C THR A 106 -15.38 10.05 15.80
N ASP A 107 -16.18 10.15 14.74
CA ASP A 107 -17.11 11.25 14.43
C ASP A 107 -16.43 12.61 14.15
N GLN A 108 -15.10 12.67 14.03
CA GLN A 108 -14.39 13.88 13.60
C GLN A 108 -14.23 13.92 12.08
N ASP A 109 -14.11 15.14 11.54
CA ASP A 109 -13.90 15.39 10.12
C ASP A 109 -12.53 14.87 9.67
N CYS A 110 -12.52 14.05 8.63
CA CYS A 110 -11.33 13.45 8.03
C CYS A 110 -10.94 14.07 6.69
N ALA A 111 -11.63 15.13 6.25
CA ALA A 111 -11.22 15.87 5.06
C ALA A 111 -9.86 16.56 5.22
N GLY A 112 -9.50 16.89 6.47
CA GLY A 112 -8.25 17.58 6.81
C GLY A 112 -7.24 16.74 7.59
N ALA A 113 -7.56 15.49 7.96
CA ALA A 113 -6.66 14.58 8.65
C ALA A 113 -7.07 13.11 8.47
N PRO A 114 -6.10 12.18 8.32
CA PRO A 114 -6.42 10.77 8.31
C PRO A 114 -7.01 10.32 9.64
N CYS A 115 -7.85 9.29 9.58
CA CYS A 115 -8.46 8.72 10.76
C CYS A 115 -7.46 7.91 11.57
N SER A 116 -7.67 7.87 12.89
CA SER A 116 -6.92 7.03 13.82
C SER A 116 -7.04 5.55 13.45
N VAL A 117 -6.06 4.74 13.87
CA VAL A 117 -6.05 3.29 13.65
C VAL A 117 -7.39 2.66 14.08
N GLY A 118 -7.92 1.77 13.25
CA GLY A 118 -9.22 1.10 13.48
C GLY A 118 -10.44 1.88 13.00
N LEU A 119 -10.23 3.05 12.37
CA LEU A 119 -11.27 3.87 11.75
C LEU A 119 -10.99 4.03 10.25
N TYR A 120 -12.03 4.31 9.47
CA TYR A 120 -11.94 4.76 8.07
C TYR A 120 -12.63 6.11 7.91
N CYS A 121 -12.26 6.85 6.86
CA CYS A 121 -12.91 8.11 6.51
C CYS A 121 -14.15 7.82 5.67
N ASP A 122 -15.36 8.04 6.18
CA ASP A 122 -16.56 7.89 5.37
C ASP A 122 -16.68 9.06 4.39
N GLY A 123 -16.30 8.85 3.13
CA GLY A 123 -16.41 9.85 2.06
C GLY A 123 -17.80 10.43 1.80
N LEU A 124 -18.90 9.91 2.37
CA LEU A 124 -20.22 10.53 2.25
C LEU A 124 -20.42 11.68 3.24
N ASP A 125 -20.01 11.52 4.49
CA ASP A 125 -20.17 12.53 5.54
C ASP A 125 -18.85 13.18 5.99
N THR A 126 -17.75 12.71 5.40
CA THR A 126 -16.36 13.05 5.71
C THR A 126 -16.01 12.88 7.18
N THR A 127 -16.58 11.88 7.87
CA THR A 127 -16.26 11.61 9.28
C THR A 127 -15.55 10.28 9.46
N CYS A 128 -14.72 10.20 10.51
CA CYS A 128 -14.08 8.94 10.89
C CYS A 128 -15.07 7.99 11.56
N GLN A 129 -15.28 6.84 10.91
CA GLN A 129 -16.18 5.79 11.37
C GLN A 129 -15.39 4.51 11.72
N PRO A 130 -15.85 3.68 12.67
CA PRO A 130 -15.21 2.41 12.97
C PRO A 130 -15.18 1.48 11.75
N LEU A 131 -14.08 0.75 11.56
CA LEU A 131 -13.98 -0.25 10.51
C LEU A 131 -15.08 -1.31 10.63
N VAL A 132 -15.62 -1.71 9.49
CA VAL A 132 -16.73 -2.63 9.36
C VAL A 132 -16.21 -4.07 9.37
N ALA A 133 -16.73 -4.88 10.29
CA ALA A 133 -16.40 -6.30 10.36
C ALA A 133 -16.88 -7.08 9.12
N VAL A 134 -16.25 -8.23 8.85
CA VAL A 134 -16.67 -9.14 7.76
C VAL A 134 -18.18 -9.48 7.88
N GLY A 135 -18.89 -9.36 6.77
CA GLY A 135 -20.34 -9.53 6.67
C GLY A 135 -21.16 -8.27 6.98
N GLY A 136 -20.53 -7.20 7.44
CA GLY A 136 -21.16 -5.88 7.61
C GLY A 136 -21.30 -5.12 6.30
N GLU A 137 -22.23 -4.16 6.27
CA GLU A 137 -22.46 -3.29 5.11
C GLU A 137 -21.35 -2.25 4.99
N CYS A 138 -20.87 -2.02 3.76
CA CYS A 138 -19.81 -1.07 3.47
C CYS A 138 -20.13 -0.27 2.21
N ALA A 139 -19.63 0.96 2.15
CA ALA A 139 -19.80 1.85 1.00
C ALA A 139 -18.49 2.12 0.24
N GLN A 140 -17.34 1.85 0.88
CA GLN A 140 -15.99 2.20 0.40
C GLN A 140 -15.05 1.02 0.57
N LEU A 141 -14.00 0.96 -0.27
CA LEU A 141 -13.09 -0.20 -0.34
C LEU A 141 -12.31 -0.43 0.96
N ASP A 142 -11.95 0.65 1.64
CA ASP A 142 -11.18 0.72 2.89
C ASP A 142 -12.04 0.73 4.16
N ALA A 143 -13.37 0.70 4.02
CA ALA A 143 -14.28 0.70 5.16
C ALA A 143 -14.23 -0.59 5.99
N CYS A 144 -13.65 -1.66 5.46
CA CYS A 144 -13.62 -2.97 6.09
C CYS A 144 -12.40 -3.16 6.98
N VAL A 145 -12.53 -3.98 8.01
CA VAL A 145 -11.39 -4.40 8.85
C VAL A 145 -10.25 -4.99 8.00
N PRO A 146 -8.97 -4.84 8.41
CA PRO A 146 -7.83 -5.36 7.65
C PRO A 146 -7.98 -6.83 7.25
N GLY A 147 -7.62 -7.14 6.00
CA GLY A 147 -7.80 -8.46 5.38
C GLY A 147 -9.21 -8.71 4.84
N ALA A 148 -10.09 -7.71 4.87
CA ALA A 148 -11.37 -7.72 4.18
C ALA A 148 -11.47 -6.57 3.18
N VAL A 149 -12.31 -6.73 2.17
CA VAL A 149 -12.57 -5.75 1.12
C VAL A 149 -14.07 -5.54 0.98
N CYS A 150 -14.48 -4.32 0.66
CA CYS A 150 -15.87 -4.05 0.34
C CYS A 150 -16.23 -4.58 -1.05
N ASP A 151 -17.13 -5.57 -1.09
CA ASP A 151 -17.62 -6.17 -2.32
C ASP A 151 -19.14 -6.22 -2.34
N ALA A 152 -19.73 -5.73 -3.44
CA ALA A 152 -21.17 -5.60 -3.60
C ALA A 152 -21.89 -4.97 -2.37
N GLY A 153 -21.21 -4.05 -1.65
CA GLY A 153 -21.73 -3.38 -0.47
C GLY A 153 -21.60 -4.17 0.84
N VAL A 154 -20.84 -5.27 0.87
CA VAL A 154 -20.60 -6.09 2.06
C VAL A 154 -19.11 -6.37 2.23
N CYS A 155 -18.60 -6.28 3.46
CA CYS A 155 -17.22 -6.63 3.75
C CYS A 155 -17.00 -8.14 3.60
N ALA A 156 -16.18 -8.55 2.63
CA ALA A 156 -15.80 -9.93 2.38
C ALA A 156 -14.35 -10.18 2.76
N ARG A 157 -14.07 -11.33 3.39
CA ARG A 157 -12.69 -11.72 3.75
C ARG A 157 -11.90 -12.07 2.48
N GLN A 158 -10.69 -11.56 2.37
CA GLN A 158 -9.73 -11.97 1.35
C GLN A 158 -9.08 -13.31 1.74
N GLY A 159 -8.76 -14.14 0.75
CA GLY A 159 -8.05 -15.39 0.97
C GLY A 159 -6.58 -15.17 1.36
N ASP A 160 -6.12 -15.94 2.34
CA ASP A 160 -4.69 -16.05 2.67
C ASP A 160 -3.95 -16.88 1.61
N PRO A 161 -2.62 -16.79 1.52
CA PRO A 161 -1.82 -17.67 0.66
C PRO A 161 -2.19 -19.15 0.83
N ASP A 162 -2.45 -19.85 -0.28
CA ASP A 162 -2.94 -21.24 -0.34
C ASP A 162 -4.30 -21.49 0.36
N GLY A 163 -4.92 -20.44 0.90
CA GLY A 163 -6.20 -20.46 1.58
C GLY A 163 -7.38 -20.31 0.63
N ALA A 164 -8.58 -20.56 1.15
CA ALA A 164 -9.82 -20.39 0.39
C ALA A 164 -10.04 -18.92 0.01
N CYS A 165 -10.53 -18.69 -1.21
CA CYS A 165 -10.78 -17.36 -1.76
C CYS A 165 -12.15 -17.29 -2.44
N ASN A 166 -12.65 -16.07 -2.63
CA ASN A 166 -13.85 -15.80 -3.41
C ASN A 166 -13.45 -15.20 -4.76
N ALA A 167 -13.57 -15.97 -5.84
CA ALA A 167 -13.22 -15.54 -7.20
C ALA A 167 -14.07 -14.35 -7.69
N GLU A 168 -15.25 -14.13 -7.12
CA GLU A 168 -16.10 -12.97 -7.45
C GLU A 168 -15.44 -11.64 -7.06
N LEU A 169 -14.48 -11.65 -6.14
CA LEU A 169 -13.70 -10.48 -5.73
C LEU A 169 -12.64 -10.06 -6.77
N GLY A 170 -12.43 -10.84 -7.83
CA GLY A 170 -11.44 -10.56 -8.88
C GLY A 170 -10.02 -10.43 -8.32
N PHE A 171 -9.31 -9.36 -8.69
CA PHE A 171 -7.94 -9.10 -8.23
C PHE A 171 -7.82 -8.89 -6.70
N ARG A 172 -8.94 -8.68 -5.99
CA ARG A 172 -8.97 -8.48 -4.53
C ARG A 172 -9.29 -9.75 -3.77
N ALA A 173 -9.43 -10.88 -4.46
CA ALA A 173 -9.81 -12.15 -3.85
C ALA A 173 -8.75 -12.70 -2.87
N CYS A 174 -7.50 -12.32 -3.07
CA CYS A 174 -6.36 -12.76 -2.26
C CYS A 174 -5.70 -11.57 -1.56
N ARG A 175 -5.21 -11.78 -0.34
CA ARG A 175 -4.58 -10.72 0.47
C ARG A 175 -3.26 -10.24 -0.15
N ARG A 176 -2.56 -11.11 -0.87
CA ARG A 176 -1.30 -10.80 -1.55
C ARG A 176 -1.57 -10.47 -3.02
N PHE A 177 -0.98 -9.39 -3.51
CA PHE A 177 -1.11 -8.96 -4.90
C PHE A 177 -0.43 -9.91 -5.89
N ASP A 178 0.64 -10.60 -5.46
CA ASP A 178 1.29 -11.66 -6.24
C ASP A 178 0.54 -13.00 -6.15
N TYR A 179 -0.69 -13.01 -5.63
CA TYR A 179 -1.57 -14.16 -5.60
C TYR A 179 -2.85 -13.86 -6.38
N TRP A 180 -3.49 -14.91 -6.89
CA TRP A 180 -4.77 -14.84 -7.57
C TRP A 180 -5.67 -15.97 -7.09
N CYS A 181 -6.99 -15.79 -7.23
CA CYS A 181 -7.95 -16.80 -6.80
C CYS A 181 -8.25 -17.76 -7.94
N ASP A 182 -7.76 -18.99 -7.86
CA ASP A 182 -7.96 -20.00 -8.90
C ASP A 182 -9.43 -20.45 -8.91
N PRO A 183 -10.19 -20.23 -9.99
CA PRO A 183 -11.60 -20.57 -10.06
C PRO A 183 -11.86 -22.08 -10.04
N SER A 184 -10.84 -22.91 -10.33
CA SER A 184 -10.98 -24.37 -10.39
C SER A 184 -11.06 -25.03 -9.01
N ASP A 185 -10.35 -24.49 -8.01
CA ASP A 185 -10.33 -25.02 -6.64
C ASP A 185 -10.63 -23.98 -5.55
N SER A 186 -10.86 -22.72 -5.93
CA SER A 186 -11.15 -21.60 -5.03
C SER A 186 -10.05 -21.39 -3.98
N LEU A 187 -8.79 -21.55 -4.38
CA LEU A 187 -7.62 -21.28 -3.54
C LEU A 187 -6.81 -20.11 -4.08
N CYS A 188 -6.24 -19.32 -3.16
CA CYS A 188 -5.25 -18.30 -3.50
C CYS A 188 -3.93 -18.95 -3.90
N LYS A 189 -3.57 -18.84 -5.18
CA LYS A 189 -2.31 -19.37 -5.71
C LYS A 189 -1.37 -18.24 -6.06
N GLN A 190 -0.07 -18.49 -5.89
CA GLN A 190 0.94 -17.55 -6.35
C GLN A 190 0.85 -17.39 -7.86
N ARG A 191 0.95 -16.14 -8.32
CA ARG A 191 1.03 -15.80 -9.74
C ARG A 191 2.30 -16.37 -10.36
N VAL A 192 2.20 -16.70 -11.64
CA VAL A 192 3.27 -17.30 -12.42
C VAL A 192 4.29 -16.22 -12.79
N ALA A 193 5.53 -16.42 -12.38
CA ALA A 193 6.65 -15.55 -12.75
C ALA A 193 6.92 -15.61 -14.27
N ALA A 194 7.60 -14.59 -14.80
CA ALA A 194 8.00 -14.55 -16.20
C ALA A 194 8.78 -15.82 -16.64
N GLY A 195 8.48 -16.30 -17.84
CA GLY A 195 8.95 -17.57 -18.42
C GLY A 195 8.15 -18.80 -17.97
N GLY A 196 7.24 -18.65 -17.01
CA GLY A 196 6.31 -19.71 -16.62
C GLY A 196 5.14 -19.87 -17.60
N SER A 197 4.51 -21.05 -17.58
CA SER A 197 3.34 -21.31 -18.41
C SER A 197 2.09 -20.70 -17.79
N CYS A 198 1.22 -20.12 -18.63
CA CYS A 198 -0.03 -19.50 -18.21
C CYS A 198 -1.18 -19.85 -19.14
N ASP A 199 -2.40 -19.72 -18.62
CA ASP A 199 -3.62 -19.69 -19.41
C ASP A 199 -4.03 -18.25 -19.74
N VAL A 200 -4.20 -17.98 -21.04
CA VAL A 200 -4.52 -16.66 -21.59
C VAL A 200 -5.91 -16.15 -21.19
N ASP A 201 -6.79 -17.04 -20.70
CA ASP A 201 -8.16 -16.69 -20.34
C ASP A 201 -8.32 -16.26 -18.87
N ILE A 202 -7.32 -16.51 -18.01
CA ILE A 202 -7.41 -16.32 -16.55
C ILE A 202 -6.30 -15.47 -15.92
N ASP A 203 -5.37 -14.95 -16.74
CA ASP A 203 -4.30 -14.02 -16.37
C ASP A 203 -3.57 -14.38 -15.06
N GLU A 204 -2.90 -15.53 -15.11
CA GLU A 204 -2.16 -16.11 -13.98
C GLU A 204 -0.81 -15.43 -13.75
N CYS A 205 -0.39 -14.53 -14.64
CA CYS A 205 0.93 -13.94 -14.63
C CYS A 205 1.11 -12.95 -13.49
N ASN A 206 2.36 -12.77 -13.05
CA ASN A 206 2.70 -11.76 -12.06
C ASN A 206 2.41 -10.34 -12.59
N LEU A 207 2.23 -9.35 -11.71
CA LEU A 207 1.80 -7.99 -12.08
C LEU A 207 2.69 -7.29 -13.12
N ASP A 208 3.95 -7.67 -13.21
CA ASP A 208 4.95 -7.16 -14.15
C ASP A 208 5.03 -7.96 -15.45
N SER A 209 4.09 -8.88 -15.68
CA SER A 209 4.08 -9.79 -16.82
C SER A 209 2.67 -10.05 -17.35
N VAL A 210 2.57 -10.40 -18.62
CA VAL A 210 1.31 -10.74 -19.30
C VAL A 210 1.41 -12.12 -19.94
N CYS A 211 0.29 -12.84 -20.04
CA CYS A 211 0.24 -14.12 -20.70
C CYS A 211 0.24 -13.96 -22.24
N ILE A 212 1.32 -14.34 -22.92
CA ILE A 212 1.44 -14.30 -24.39
C ILE A 212 1.87 -15.68 -24.88
N ASP A 213 1.09 -16.27 -25.79
CA ASP A 213 1.33 -17.61 -26.33
C ASP A 213 1.48 -18.69 -25.23
N SER A 214 0.69 -18.58 -24.16
CA SER A 214 0.71 -19.47 -22.98
C SER A 214 2.00 -19.42 -22.15
N GLU A 215 2.74 -18.31 -22.25
CA GLU A 215 3.93 -18.02 -21.44
C GLU A 215 3.82 -16.61 -20.84
N CYS A 216 4.11 -16.47 -19.55
CA CYS A 216 4.18 -15.16 -18.90
C CYS A 216 5.42 -14.41 -19.40
N ARG A 217 5.23 -13.28 -20.06
CA ARG A 217 6.33 -12.43 -20.55
C ARG A 217 6.33 -11.12 -19.80
N LEU A 218 7.52 -10.65 -19.42
CA LEU A 218 7.67 -9.34 -18.78
C LEU A 218 7.10 -8.25 -19.69
N LEU A 219 6.43 -7.29 -19.07
CA LEU A 219 6.01 -6.08 -19.75
C LEU A 219 7.26 -5.26 -20.15
N PRO A 220 7.28 -4.64 -21.34
CA PRO A 220 8.39 -3.81 -21.77
C PRO A 220 8.54 -2.57 -20.87
N GLY A 221 9.77 -2.25 -20.49
CA GLY A 221 10.09 -1.06 -19.71
C GLY A 221 10.28 0.20 -20.57
N PRO A 222 10.57 1.36 -19.95
CA PRO A 222 10.88 2.61 -20.65
C PRO A 222 11.86 2.46 -21.82
N GLY A 223 11.46 2.99 -22.98
CA GLY A 223 12.23 2.97 -24.23
C GLY A 223 12.18 1.64 -25.00
N GLU A 224 11.57 0.60 -24.44
CA GLU A 224 11.38 -0.68 -25.12
C GLU A 224 10.11 -0.68 -26.00
N GLY A 225 10.08 -1.59 -26.98
CA GLY A 225 8.95 -1.72 -27.90
C GLY A 225 7.73 -2.35 -27.22
N CYS A 226 6.56 -1.78 -27.45
CA CYS A 226 5.30 -2.25 -26.86
C CYS A 226 4.23 -2.52 -27.90
N ASP A 227 3.30 -3.41 -27.55
CA ASP A 227 2.04 -3.58 -28.26
C ASP A 227 0.95 -2.78 -27.50
N PRO A 228 0.16 -1.93 -28.18
CA PRO A 228 -0.95 -1.19 -27.55
C PRO A 228 -1.95 -2.08 -26.79
N GLY A 229 -2.06 -3.37 -27.15
CA GLY A 229 -2.91 -4.34 -26.44
C GLY A 229 -2.29 -4.99 -25.21
N VAL A 230 -0.97 -4.85 -25.01
CA VAL A 230 -0.21 -5.46 -23.91
C VAL A 230 0.15 -4.42 -22.84
N GLY A 231 0.50 -3.21 -23.25
CA GLY A 231 0.94 -2.15 -22.33
C GLY A 231 2.44 -2.21 -22.01
N CYS A 232 2.82 -1.53 -20.93
CA CYS A 232 4.19 -1.32 -20.49
C CYS A 232 4.32 -1.59 -18.99
N ALA A 233 5.54 -1.81 -18.52
CA ALA A 233 5.83 -2.00 -17.11
C ALA A 233 5.71 -0.67 -16.32
N GLY A 234 5.25 -0.78 -15.08
CA GLY A 234 5.07 0.37 -14.18
C GLY A 234 4.09 1.39 -14.75
N ASP A 235 4.40 2.67 -14.59
CA ASP A 235 3.56 3.79 -15.03
C ASP A 235 3.82 4.24 -16.48
N SER A 236 4.60 3.46 -17.24
CA SER A 236 4.90 3.81 -18.63
C SER A 236 3.66 3.67 -19.52
N LEU A 237 3.52 4.56 -20.51
CA LEU A 237 2.48 4.45 -21.52
C LEU A 237 3.04 3.93 -22.85
N CYS A 238 2.28 3.06 -23.52
CA CYS A 238 2.62 2.61 -24.87
C CYS A 238 2.16 3.66 -25.90
N GLU A 239 3.09 4.48 -26.39
CA GLU A 239 2.84 5.51 -27.40
C GLU A 239 3.71 5.26 -28.64
N ASP A 240 3.09 5.23 -29.82
CA ASP A 240 3.74 4.93 -31.10
C ASP A 240 4.61 3.64 -31.09
N GLY A 241 4.21 2.66 -30.28
CA GLY A 241 4.89 1.36 -30.15
C GLY A 241 6.13 1.39 -29.26
N LEU A 242 6.31 2.43 -28.44
CA LEU A 242 7.34 2.52 -27.42
C LEU A 242 6.75 2.81 -26.05
N CYS A 243 7.34 2.22 -25.02
CA CYS A 243 7.03 2.59 -23.64
C CYS A 243 7.70 3.91 -23.31
N LEU A 244 6.90 4.93 -23.02
CA LEU A 244 7.37 6.23 -22.58
C LEU A 244 7.12 6.37 -21.08
N GLU A 245 8.12 6.82 -20.34
CA GLU A 245 7.93 7.22 -18.95
C GLU A 245 6.94 8.39 -18.92
N VAL A 246 5.94 8.28 -18.07
CA VAL A 246 5.15 9.43 -17.67
C VAL A 246 6.04 10.23 -16.73
N THR A 247 6.83 11.15 -17.28
CA THR A 247 7.62 12.06 -16.44
C THR A 247 6.64 13.03 -15.80
N GLU A 248 6.33 12.80 -14.53
CA GLU A 248 5.82 13.87 -13.67
C GLU A 248 6.90 14.96 -13.65
N SER A 249 6.51 16.16 -14.05
CA SER A 249 7.44 17.26 -14.26
C SER A 249 8.12 17.62 -12.94
N ALA A 250 9.39 17.21 -12.79
CA ALA A 250 10.22 17.58 -11.64
C ALA A 250 10.13 19.10 -11.38
N CYS A 251 9.73 19.45 -10.16
CA CYS A 251 9.52 20.81 -9.62
C CYS A 251 10.25 21.90 -10.42
N SER A 252 9.56 22.57 -11.34
CA SER A 252 10.10 23.74 -12.03
C SER A 252 9.91 24.98 -11.14
N GLU A 253 11.02 25.58 -10.70
CA GLU A 253 11.12 26.79 -9.86
C GLU A 253 10.32 28.01 -10.38
#